data_AF-A0A354ESY2-F1
#
_entry.id   AF-A0A354ESY2-F1
#
_cell.length_a   1.000
_cell.length_b   1.000
_cell.length_c   1.000
_cell.angle_alpha   90.00
_cell.angle_beta   90.00
_cell.angle_gamma   90.00
#
_symmetry.space_group_name_H-M   'P 1'
#
loop_
_entity.id
_entity.type
_entity.pdbx_description
1 polymer ?
#
loop_
_entity_poly.entity_id
_entity_poly.type
_entity_poly.pdbx_seq_one_letter_code
_entity_poly.pdbx_strand_id
1 'polypeptide(L)'
;MPTTTELVLTSRGGSAGEAMRIAERFEGRGLTMRVVGECNSSCANYLLPLARRLIVEPGAVIVIHGGIDPSLISRTQAAANGMADSGVDLEAIAAQQRAFMNRNGINPGWLLYREAGSTAVERLDGAWADFDANTKAWLVEETMARSCLPNTIVEYQIDRRGEWLGESRRRALRRQNVARSNTVVCN
;
A
#
# COMPACT_ATOMS: atom_id res chain seq x y z
N MET A 1 15.43 14.50 -23.06
CA MET A 1 14.25 14.14 -22.22
C MET A 1 14.55 12.81 -21.54
N PRO A 2 14.21 12.61 -20.24
CA PRO A 2 14.41 11.32 -19.58
C PRO A 2 13.59 10.22 -20.27
N THR A 3 14.21 9.08 -20.57
CA THR A 3 13.61 7.93 -21.30
C THR A 3 13.19 6.79 -20.37
N THR A 4 13.16 7.02 -19.06
CA THR A 4 12.81 6.00 -18.08
C THR A 4 11.39 5.50 -18.31
N THR A 5 11.26 4.20 -18.58
CA THR A 5 9.98 3.49 -18.79
C THR A 5 9.67 2.49 -17.68
N GLU A 6 10.65 2.11 -16.87
CA GLU A 6 10.52 1.11 -15.81
C GLU A 6 11.18 1.58 -14.50
N LEU A 7 10.53 1.25 -13.39
CA LEU A 7 11.05 1.37 -12.04
C LEU A 7 11.06 -0.01 -11.37
N VAL A 8 12.25 -0.46 -10.98
CA VAL A 8 12.46 -1.75 -10.29
C VAL A 8 12.47 -1.49 -8.78
N LEU A 9 11.63 -2.21 -8.05
CA LEU A 9 11.29 -1.94 -6.66
C LEU A 9 11.67 -3.11 -5.73
N THR A 10 12.51 -2.79 -4.75
CA THR A 10 12.66 -3.57 -3.51
C THR A 10 12.80 -2.59 -2.33
N SER A 11 11.76 -2.47 -1.51
CA SER A 11 11.68 -1.49 -0.44
C SER A 11 10.67 -1.90 0.63
N ARG A 12 11.09 -1.75 1.89
CA ARG A 12 10.23 -1.95 3.07
C ARG A 12 9.34 -0.72 3.36
N GLY A 13 9.43 0.32 2.54
CA GLY A 13 8.78 1.62 2.75
C GLY A 13 9.67 2.61 3.49
N GLY A 14 9.05 3.58 4.18
CA GLY A 14 9.76 4.64 4.87
C GLY A 14 8.86 5.87 5.10
N SER A 15 9.44 7.06 5.14
CA SER A 15 8.70 8.32 5.28
C SER A 15 7.66 8.48 4.17
N ALA A 16 6.41 8.74 4.56
CA ALA A 16 5.31 8.98 3.63
C ALA A 16 5.54 10.24 2.79
N GLY A 17 5.98 11.34 3.42
CA GLY A 17 6.28 12.60 2.74
C GLY A 17 7.37 12.45 1.67
N GLU A 18 8.48 11.76 2.00
CA GLU A 18 9.56 11.52 1.03
C GLU A 18 9.13 10.57 -0.09
N ALA A 19 8.35 9.54 0.22
CA ALA A 19 7.84 8.63 -0.79
C ALA A 19 6.88 9.34 -1.76
N MET A 20 6.00 10.22 -1.27
CA MET A 20 5.15 11.06 -2.12
C MET A 20 5.97 12.03 -2.96
N ARG A 21 7.00 12.68 -2.39
CA ARG A 21 7.91 13.57 -3.14
C ARG A 21 8.66 12.85 -4.26
N ILE A 22 9.04 11.60 -4.04
CA ILE A 22 9.61 10.73 -5.08
C ILE A 22 8.53 10.38 -6.11
N ALA A 23 7.34 9.95 -5.67
CA ALA A 23 6.23 9.56 -6.53
C ALA A 23 5.75 10.69 -7.45
N GLU A 24 5.73 11.94 -6.95
CA GLU A 24 5.42 13.15 -7.71
C GLU A 24 6.32 13.31 -8.95
N ARG A 25 7.55 12.79 -8.93
CA ARG A 25 8.44 12.80 -10.10
C ARG A 25 7.95 11.87 -11.20
N PHE A 26 7.11 10.88 -10.89
CA PHE A 26 6.61 9.85 -11.80
C PHE A 26 5.15 10.04 -12.23
N GLU A 27 4.44 11.02 -11.66
CA GLU A 27 3.05 11.34 -12.03
C GLU A 27 2.91 11.55 -13.54
N GLY A 28 1.86 10.96 -14.12
CA GLY A 28 1.54 11.07 -15.56
C GLY A 28 2.50 10.35 -16.51
N ARG A 29 3.61 9.75 -16.04
CA ARG A 29 4.60 9.10 -16.93
C ARG A 29 4.20 7.72 -17.42
N GLY A 30 3.23 7.07 -16.75
CA GLY A 30 2.75 5.75 -17.14
C GLY A 30 3.84 4.68 -17.12
N LEU A 31 4.65 4.64 -16.07
CA LEU A 31 5.77 3.70 -15.96
C LEU A 31 5.29 2.26 -15.73
N THR A 32 6.16 1.31 -16.10
CA THR A 32 6.11 -0.04 -15.54
C THR A 32 6.75 -0.03 -14.15
N MET A 33 6.03 -0.53 -13.16
CA MET A 33 6.58 -0.76 -11.82
C MET A 33 6.73 -2.25 -11.59
N ARG A 34 7.96 -2.69 -11.37
CA ARG A 34 8.31 -4.10 -11.19
C ARG A 34 8.77 -4.33 -9.76
N VAL A 35 8.00 -5.11 -9.00
CA VAL A 35 8.37 -5.52 -7.64
C VAL A 35 9.13 -6.84 -7.72
N VAL A 36 10.43 -6.80 -7.40
CA VAL A 36 11.32 -7.98 -7.48
C VAL A 36 11.49 -8.69 -6.14
N GLY A 37 11.23 -8.01 -5.03
CA GLY A 37 11.41 -8.55 -3.67
C GLY A 37 10.29 -8.16 -2.72
N GLU A 38 10.23 -6.89 -2.35
CA GLU A 38 9.11 -6.36 -1.56
C GLU A 38 8.83 -4.90 -1.91
N CYS A 39 7.57 -4.48 -1.79
CA CYS A 39 7.20 -3.08 -1.81
C CYS A 39 6.15 -2.90 -0.74
N ASN A 40 6.57 -2.40 0.43
CA ASN A 40 5.71 -2.30 1.60
C ASN A 40 5.42 -0.84 1.96
N SER A 41 4.35 -0.61 2.71
CA SER A 41 4.06 0.68 3.35
C SER A 41 4.09 1.80 2.30
N SER A 42 4.83 2.89 2.55
CA SER A 42 4.99 4.03 1.65
C SER A 42 5.45 3.67 0.23
N CYS A 43 6.17 2.56 0.03
CA CYS A 43 6.46 2.08 -1.32
C CYS A 43 5.17 1.69 -2.05
N ALA A 44 4.38 0.81 -1.43
CA ALA A 44 3.12 0.32 -1.98
C ALA A 44 2.08 1.43 -2.11
N ASN A 45 2.01 2.28 -1.09
CA ASN A 45 0.99 3.31 -0.93
C ASN A 45 1.08 4.41 -1.99
N TYR A 46 2.30 4.83 -2.38
CA TYR A 46 2.48 6.03 -3.19
C TYR A 46 3.13 5.81 -4.54
N LEU A 47 3.97 4.77 -4.71
CA LEU A 47 4.55 4.49 -6.02
C LEU A 47 3.58 3.66 -6.87
N LEU A 48 3.16 2.49 -6.38
CA LEU A 48 2.40 1.52 -7.18
C LEU A 48 1.12 2.09 -7.82
N PRO A 49 0.36 3.00 -7.19
CA PRO A 49 -0.83 3.57 -7.83
C PRO A 49 -0.56 4.41 -9.07
N LEU A 50 0.68 4.86 -9.28
CA LEU A 50 1.07 5.60 -10.48
C LEU A 50 1.45 4.70 -11.66
N ALA A 51 1.52 3.39 -11.45
CA ALA A 51 1.95 2.45 -12.45
C ALA A 51 0.91 2.36 -13.60
N ARG A 52 1.38 2.42 -14.85
CA ARG A 52 0.56 1.96 -15.98
C ARG A 52 0.50 0.43 -16.01
N ARG A 53 1.61 -0.21 -15.63
CA ARG A 53 1.74 -1.65 -15.52
C ARG A 53 2.45 -1.99 -14.23
N LEU A 54 1.87 -2.89 -13.44
CA LEU A 54 2.44 -3.42 -12.20
C LEU A 54 2.80 -4.89 -12.43
N ILE A 55 4.08 -5.22 -12.31
CA ILE A 55 4.58 -6.59 -12.40
C ILE A 55 5.07 -6.98 -11.00
N VAL A 56 4.54 -8.08 -10.46
CA VAL A 56 5.00 -8.69 -9.22
C VAL A 56 5.71 -9.98 -9.56
N GLU A 57 7.02 -10.03 -9.33
CA GLU A 57 7.82 -11.22 -9.66
C GLU A 57 7.53 -12.39 -8.71
N PRO A 58 7.86 -13.64 -9.11
CA PRO A 58 7.66 -14.79 -8.24
C PRO A 58 8.39 -14.63 -6.91
N GLY A 59 7.66 -14.77 -5.80
CA GLY A 59 8.14 -14.63 -4.44
C GLY A 59 8.18 -13.19 -3.91
N ALA A 60 7.99 -12.19 -4.78
CA ALA A 60 7.91 -10.80 -4.38
C ALA A 60 6.61 -10.53 -3.60
N VAL A 61 6.55 -9.47 -2.79
CA VAL A 61 5.35 -9.15 -1.98
C VAL A 61 5.02 -7.67 -2.00
N ILE A 62 3.73 -7.36 -1.92
CA ILE A 62 3.21 -6.02 -1.67
C ILE A 62 2.48 -6.06 -0.34
N VAL A 63 2.85 -5.20 0.60
CA VAL A 63 2.24 -5.16 1.94
C VAL A 63 1.80 -3.74 2.28
N ILE A 64 0.52 -3.56 2.57
CA ILE A 64 -0.08 -2.28 2.98
C ILE A 64 -0.50 -2.37 4.46
N HIS A 65 -0.46 -1.24 5.17
CA HIS A 65 -0.95 -1.13 6.55
C HIS A 65 -1.69 0.19 6.82
N GLY A 66 -2.03 0.88 5.73
CA GLY A 66 -2.71 2.16 5.75
C GLY A 66 -1.80 3.34 5.44
N GLY A 67 -2.42 4.45 5.04
CA GLY A 67 -1.77 5.76 4.94
C GLY A 67 -1.90 6.57 6.23
N ILE A 68 -1.60 7.87 6.13
CA ILE A 68 -1.89 8.82 7.21
C ILE A 68 -3.35 9.28 7.07
N ASP A 69 -4.24 8.70 7.87
CA ASP A 69 -5.68 8.94 7.85
C ASP A 69 -6.17 9.67 9.13
N PRO A 70 -7.38 10.24 9.13
CA PRO A 70 -7.94 10.90 10.32
C PRO A 70 -7.99 10.01 11.57
N SER A 71 -8.25 8.71 11.42
CA SER A 71 -8.23 7.75 12.53
C SER A 71 -6.84 7.65 13.18
N LEU A 72 -5.76 7.57 12.40
CA LEU A 72 -4.38 7.57 12.89
C LEU A 72 -4.06 8.87 13.63
N ILE A 73 -4.38 10.01 13.02
CA ILE A 73 -4.12 11.32 13.63
C ILE A 73 -4.81 11.43 14.99
N SER A 74 -6.10 11.11 15.06
CA SER A 74 -6.87 11.17 16.32
C SER A 74 -6.28 10.28 17.42
N ARG A 75 -5.81 9.08 17.08
CA ARG A 75 -5.19 8.15 18.03
C ARG A 75 -3.83 8.65 18.50
N THR A 76 -3.04 9.20 17.60
CA THR A 76 -1.74 9.80 17.95
C THR A 76 -1.92 11.00 18.86
N GLN A 77 -2.86 11.91 18.55
CA GLN A 77 -3.16 13.07 19.40
C GLN A 77 -3.66 12.65 20.80
N ALA A 78 -4.55 11.66 20.87
CA ALA A 78 -5.01 11.10 22.14
C ALA A 78 -3.86 10.50 22.97
N ALA A 79 -2.90 9.82 22.33
CA ALA A 79 -1.72 9.26 22.98
C ALA A 79 -0.66 10.32 23.36
N ALA A 80 -0.52 11.37 22.56
CA ALA A 80 0.45 12.45 22.75
C ALA A 80 0.11 13.37 23.92
N ASN A 81 -1.14 13.37 24.41
CA ASN A 81 -1.53 14.03 25.67
C ASN A 81 -0.79 13.48 26.92
N GLY A 82 0.18 12.57 26.76
CA GLY A 82 1.11 12.13 27.81
C GLY A 82 2.57 11.89 27.39
N MET A 83 3.03 12.24 26.18
CA MET A 83 4.43 12.04 25.71
C MET A 83 4.91 13.13 24.73
N ALA A 84 6.23 13.34 24.68
CA ALA A 84 6.90 14.38 23.87
C ALA A 84 6.62 14.25 22.36
N ASP A 85 6.49 15.42 21.72
CA ASP A 85 6.26 15.59 20.28
C ASP A 85 7.36 14.93 19.44
N SER A 86 6.95 14.05 18.52
CA SER A 86 7.85 13.38 17.57
C SER A 86 8.44 14.33 16.51
N GLY A 87 7.98 15.58 16.44
CA GLY A 87 8.41 16.59 15.46
C GLY A 87 7.94 16.31 14.04
N VAL A 88 7.11 15.29 13.84
CA VAL A 88 6.50 14.93 12.55
C VAL A 88 5.12 15.57 12.47
N ASP A 89 4.95 16.50 11.53
CA ASP A 89 3.66 17.13 11.25
C ASP A 89 2.75 16.17 10.44
N LEU A 90 2.03 15.32 11.17
CA LEU A 90 1.11 14.35 10.57
C LEU A 90 -0.05 15.02 9.82
N GLU A 91 -0.49 16.20 10.24
CA GLU A 91 -1.56 16.94 9.57
C GLU A 91 -1.09 17.42 8.19
N ALA A 92 0.11 17.98 8.10
CA ALA A 92 0.70 18.38 6.83
C ALA A 92 0.89 17.17 5.88
N ILE A 93 1.39 16.04 6.40
CA ILE A 93 1.57 14.82 5.60
C ILE A 93 0.22 14.26 5.14
N ALA A 94 -0.81 14.27 6.00
CA ALA A 94 -2.14 13.82 5.64
C ALA A 94 -2.79 14.72 4.57
N ALA A 95 -2.60 16.04 4.67
CA ALA A 95 -3.04 16.98 3.65
C ALA A 95 -2.34 16.71 2.31
N GLN A 96 -1.02 16.49 2.32
CA GLN A 96 -0.25 16.11 1.13
C GLN A 96 -0.77 14.80 0.53
N GLN A 97 -1.00 13.77 1.36
CA GLN A 97 -1.53 12.47 0.94
C GLN A 97 -2.90 12.61 0.30
N ARG A 98 -3.84 13.32 0.94
CA ARG A 98 -5.17 13.53 0.39
C ARG A 98 -5.11 14.24 -0.97
N ALA A 99 -4.28 15.26 -1.09
CA ALA A 99 -4.05 15.92 -2.38
C ALA A 99 -3.45 14.96 -3.42
N PHE A 100 -2.53 14.08 -3.02
CA PHE A 100 -1.89 13.07 -3.89
C PHE A 100 -2.88 12.01 -4.38
N MET A 101 -3.73 11.53 -3.49
CA MET A 101 -4.79 10.59 -3.83
C MET A 101 -5.79 11.19 -4.81
N ASN A 102 -6.30 12.38 -4.50
CA ASN A 102 -7.34 13.04 -5.29
C ASN A 102 -6.87 13.31 -6.72
N ARG A 103 -5.65 13.85 -6.88
CA ARG A 103 -5.13 14.21 -8.21
C ARG A 103 -4.75 13.00 -9.07
N ASN A 104 -4.40 11.87 -8.46
CA ASN A 104 -4.05 10.63 -9.16
C ASN A 104 -5.21 9.62 -9.22
N GLY A 105 -6.39 9.95 -8.67
CA GLY A 105 -7.56 9.06 -8.66
C GLY A 105 -7.33 7.77 -7.88
N ILE A 106 -6.55 7.82 -6.79
CA ILE A 106 -6.24 6.64 -5.97
C ILE A 106 -7.45 6.30 -5.10
N ASN A 107 -7.95 5.07 -5.21
CA ASN A 107 -9.09 4.62 -4.40
C ASN A 107 -8.70 4.62 -2.89
N PRO A 108 -9.51 5.21 -2.00
CA PRO A 108 -9.26 5.24 -0.56
C PRO A 108 -8.99 3.86 0.07
N GLY A 109 -9.62 2.81 -0.48
CA GLY A 109 -9.40 1.43 -0.04
C GLY A 109 -7.96 0.95 -0.21
N TRP A 110 -7.21 1.47 -1.20
CA TRP A 110 -5.78 1.13 -1.37
C TRP A 110 -4.93 1.59 -0.17
N LEU A 111 -5.30 2.72 0.44
CA LEU A 111 -4.62 3.30 1.59
C LEU A 111 -5.26 2.93 2.92
N LEU A 112 -6.18 1.97 2.92
CA LEU A 112 -6.96 1.56 4.09
C LEU A 112 -7.51 2.78 4.88
N TYR A 113 -8.01 3.78 4.14
CA TYR A 113 -8.38 5.07 4.70
C TYR A 113 -9.55 4.94 5.67
N ARG A 114 -9.48 5.65 6.81
CA ARG A 114 -10.52 5.63 7.85
C ARG A 114 -10.80 7.03 8.36
N GLU A 115 -12.08 7.35 8.51
CA GLU A 115 -12.53 8.53 9.22
C GLU A 115 -12.13 8.55 10.70
N ALA A 116 -12.12 9.75 11.29
CA ALA A 116 -11.78 9.94 12.69
C ALA A 116 -12.73 9.14 13.59
N GLY A 117 -12.17 8.40 14.55
CA GLY A 117 -12.94 7.52 15.44
C GLY A 117 -13.51 6.24 14.80
N SER A 118 -13.33 6.04 13.49
CA SER A 118 -13.73 4.81 12.81
C SER A 118 -12.62 3.75 12.84
N THR A 119 -13.05 2.49 12.98
CA THR A 119 -12.22 1.31 12.70
C THR A 119 -12.50 0.71 11.33
N ALA A 120 -13.59 1.11 10.68
CA ALA A 120 -13.98 0.66 9.36
C ALA A 120 -13.20 1.41 8.29
N VAL A 121 -12.61 0.65 7.36
CA VAL A 121 -11.91 1.17 6.18
C VAL A 121 -12.93 1.57 5.13
N GLU A 122 -12.71 2.70 4.49
CA GLU A 122 -13.52 3.18 3.39
C GLU A 122 -13.26 2.41 2.10
N ARG A 123 -14.32 2.27 1.30
CA ARG A 123 -14.27 1.79 -0.08
C ARG A 123 -13.67 0.40 -0.27
N LEU A 124 -13.87 -0.49 0.70
CA LEU A 124 -13.50 -1.89 0.59
C LEU A 124 -14.70 -2.79 0.84
N ASP A 125 -14.84 -3.82 0.01
CA ASP A 125 -15.72 -4.97 0.21
C ASP A 125 -14.91 -6.26 0.31
N GLY A 126 -15.57 -7.35 0.69
CA GLY A 126 -14.98 -8.69 0.74
C GLY A 126 -14.49 -9.09 2.12
N ALA A 127 -13.62 -10.12 2.17
CA ALA A 127 -13.19 -10.73 3.42
C ALA A 127 -11.69 -10.99 3.43
N TRP A 128 -11.02 -10.45 4.45
CA TRP A 128 -9.63 -10.75 4.77
C TRP A 128 -9.48 -12.21 5.19
N ALA A 129 -8.41 -12.88 4.73
CA ALA A 129 -8.04 -14.20 5.24
C ALA A 129 -6.95 -14.08 6.30
N ASP A 130 -6.97 -15.00 7.27
CA ASP A 130 -6.03 -15.06 8.39
C ASP A 130 -5.98 -13.77 9.25
N PHE A 131 -7.08 -12.99 9.25
CA PHE A 131 -7.22 -11.78 10.06
C PHE A 131 -7.57 -12.12 11.51
N ASP A 132 -6.89 -11.45 12.44
CA ASP A 132 -7.14 -11.51 13.87
C ASP A 132 -6.81 -10.18 14.56
N ALA A 133 -7.01 -10.10 15.88
CA ALA A 133 -6.75 -8.90 16.67
C ALA A 133 -5.28 -8.43 16.66
N ASN A 134 -4.33 -9.29 16.27
CA ASN A 134 -2.91 -8.95 16.20
C ASN A 134 -2.49 -8.47 14.80
N THR A 135 -3.35 -8.58 13.79
CA THR A 135 -3.04 -8.21 12.41
C THR A 135 -2.62 -6.75 12.32
N LYS A 136 -1.44 -6.50 11.71
CA LYS A 136 -0.84 -5.17 11.57
C LYS A 136 -0.77 -4.68 10.13
N ALA A 137 -0.81 -5.60 9.17
CA ALA A 137 -0.66 -5.28 7.76
C ALA A 137 -1.33 -6.35 6.90
N TRP A 138 -1.47 -6.06 5.61
CA TRP A 138 -2.16 -6.90 4.65
C TRP A 138 -1.29 -7.14 3.42
N LEU A 139 -1.08 -8.41 3.10
CA LEU A 139 -0.54 -8.85 1.83
C LEU A 139 -1.57 -8.54 0.75
N VAL A 140 -1.18 -7.71 -0.20
CA VAL A 140 -2.00 -7.40 -1.37
C VAL A 140 -1.87 -8.54 -2.37
N GLU A 141 -2.98 -9.21 -2.62
CA GLU A 141 -3.12 -10.22 -3.66
C GLU A 141 -3.72 -9.61 -4.92
N GLU A 142 -3.59 -10.33 -6.03
CA GLU A 142 -3.92 -9.85 -7.36
C GLU A 142 -5.35 -9.28 -7.48
N THR A 143 -6.34 -9.92 -6.83
CA THR A 143 -7.73 -9.46 -6.79
C THR A 143 -7.87 -8.03 -6.23
N MET A 144 -7.19 -7.74 -5.12
CA MET A 144 -7.21 -6.41 -4.51
C MET A 144 -6.44 -5.42 -5.36
N ALA A 145 -5.25 -5.79 -5.84
CA ALA A 145 -4.44 -4.92 -6.70
C ALA A 145 -5.22 -4.50 -7.97
N ARG A 146 -5.91 -5.43 -8.64
CA ARG A 146 -6.69 -5.16 -9.85
C ARG A 146 -7.87 -4.23 -9.61
N SER A 147 -8.61 -4.44 -8.52
CA SER A 147 -9.79 -3.62 -8.20
C SER A 147 -9.42 -2.24 -7.70
N CYS A 148 -8.36 -2.13 -6.89
CA CYS A 148 -7.92 -0.85 -6.32
C CYS A 148 -7.10 0.01 -7.30
N LEU A 149 -6.48 -0.60 -8.31
CA LEU A 149 -5.70 0.07 -9.35
C LEU A 149 -6.35 -0.14 -10.74
N PRO A 150 -7.58 0.37 -10.98
CA PRO A 150 -8.35 0.06 -12.19
C PRO A 150 -7.70 0.57 -13.49
N ASN A 151 -6.78 1.53 -13.38
CA ASN A 151 -6.05 2.10 -14.52
C ASN A 151 -4.68 1.42 -14.76
N THR A 152 -4.37 0.37 -14.00
CA THR A 152 -3.09 -0.33 -14.02
C THR A 152 -3.27 -1.75 -14.54
N ILE A 153 -2.44 -2.15 -15.51
CA ILE A 153 -2.33 -3.55 -15.91
C ILE A 153 -1.53 -4.27 -14.82
N VAL A 154 -2.21 -5.07 -14.00
CA VAL A 154 -1.59 -5.84 -12.91
C VAL A 154 -1.23 -7.24 -13.39
N GLU A 155 -0.03 -7.72 -13.05
CA GLU A 155 0.47 -9.04 -13.40
C GLU A 155 1.25 -9.64 -12.22
N TYR A 156 0.71 -10.69 -11.62
CA TYR A 156 1.43 -11.50 -10.63
C TYR A 156 2.04 -12.70 -11.35
N GLN A 157 3.36 -12.74 -11.41
CA GLN A 157 4.08 -13.80 -12.10
C GLN A 157 4.22 -15.02 -11.19
N ILE A 158 4.09 -16.20 -11.80
CA ILE A 158 4.16 -17.49 -11.10
C ILE A 158 5.51 -18.14 -11.32
N ASP A 159 5.97 -18.90 -10.32
CA ASP A 159 7.15 -19.74 -10.43
C ASP A 159 6.87 -21.00 -11.27
N ARG A 160 7.88 -21.88 -11.41
CA ARG A 160 7.74 -23.14 -12.16
C ARG A 160 6.71 -24.13 -11.59
N ARG A 161 6.24 -23.92 -10.35
CA ARG A 161 5.18 -24.71 -9.70
C ARG A 161 3.81 -24.09 -9.90
N GLY A 162 3.72 -22.96 -10.60
CA GLY A 162 2.48 -22.22 -10.79
C GLY A 162 2.09 -21.38 -9.56
N GLU A 163 3.01 -21.15 -8.62
CA GLU A 163 2.75 -20.33 -7.44
C GLU A 163 3.45 -18.98 -7.57
N TRP A 164 2.73 -17.86 -7.34
CA TRP A 164 3.39 -16.56 -7.21
C TRP A 164 4.09 -16.42 -5.86
N LEU A 165 3.50 -16.96 -4.78
CA LEU A 165 4.04 -16.87 -3.42
C LEU A 165 4.00 -18.22 -2.71
N GLY A 166 5.20 -18.78 -2.52
CA GLY A 166 5.37 -20.06 -1.85
C GLY A 166 4.81 -20.07 -0.43
N GLU A 167 4.31 -21.24 -0.04
CA GLU A 167 3.69 -21.49 1.27
C GLU A 167 4.62 -21.14 2.46
N SER A 168 5.93 -21.38 2.35
CA SER A 168 6.90 -21.00 3.40
C SER A 168 6.94 -19.50 3.65
N ARG A 169 6.85 -18.70 2.58
CA ARG A 169 6.82 -17.23 2.63
C ARG A 169 5.48 -16.74 3.17
N ARG A 170 4.36 -17.33 2.76
CA ARG A 170 3.03 -17.05 3.34
C ARG A 170 3.01 -17.27 4.85
N ARG A 171 3.53 -18.39 5.33
CA ARG A 171 3.66 -18.64 6.78
C ARG A 171 4.58 -17.64 7.49
N ALA A 172 5.67 -17.22 6.84
CA ALA A 172 6.58 -16.23 7.42
C ALA A 172 5.92 -14.86 7.58
N LEU A 173 5.10 -14.45 6.62
CA LEU A 173 4.29 -13.22 6.70
C LEU A 173 3.22 -13.31 7.79
N ARG A 174 2.51 -14.44 7.90
CA ARG A 174 1.53 -14.65 8.97
C ARG A 174 2.16 -14.55 10.36
N ARG A 175 3.37 -15.10 10.57
CA ARG A 175 4.13 -14.93 11.83
C ARG A 175 4.54 -13.48 12.12
N GLN A 176 4.52 -12.61 11.10
CA GLN A 176 4.77 -11.17 11.24
C GLN A 176 3.46 -10.37 11.37
N ASN A 177 2.33 -11.05 11.61
CA ASN A 177 0.99 -10.46 11.69
C ASN A 177 0.55 -9.77 10.39
N VAL A 178 0.96 -10.33 9.25
CA VAL A 178 0.47 -9.92 7.94
C VAL A 178 -0.65 -10.87 7.53
N ALA A 179 -1.88 -10.34 7.48
CA ALA A 179 -3.05 -11.05 6.96
C ALA A 179 -3.10 -10.95 5.43
N ARG A 180 -4.02 -11.67 4.80
CA ARG A 180 -4.16 -11.73 3.34
C ARG A 180 -5.38 -10.96 2.85
N SER A 181 -5.25 -10.26 1.72
CA SER A 181 -6.37 -9.56 1.10
C SER A 181 -7.47 -10.51 0.62
N ASN A 182 -7.14 -11.73 0.21
CA ASN A 182 -8.10 -12.77 -0.16
C ASN A 182 -9.16 -12.27 -1.17
N THR A 183 -10.41 -12.08 -0.76
CA THR A 183 -11.49 -11.60 -1.64
C THR A 183 -11.71 -10.09 -1.60
N VAL A 184 -10.86 -9.35 -0.88
CA VAL A 184 -11.00 -7.91 -0.74
C VAL A 184 -10.83 -7.20 -2.07
N VAL A 185 -11.73 -6.25 -2.31
CA VAL A 185 -11.76 -5.40 -3.49
C VAL A 185 -12.08 -3.95 -3.12
N CYS A 186 -11.60 -3.01 -3.93
CA CYS A 186 -12.01 -1.61 -3.84
C CYS A 186 -13.33 -1.35 -4.59
N ASN A 187 -14.20 -0.50 -4.04
CA ASN A 187 -15.50 -0.09 -4.61
C ASN A 187 -15.66 1.43 -4.84
#